data_AF-A0A916QRZ1-F1
#
_entry.id   AF-A0A916QRZ1-F1
#
_cell.length_a   1.000
_cell.length_b   1.000
_cell.length_c   1.000
_cell.angle_alpha   90.00
_cell.angle_beta   90.00
_cell.angle_gamma   90.00
#
_symmetry.space_group_name_H-M   'P 1'
#
loop_
_entity.id
_entity.type
_entity.pdbx_description
1 polymer ?
#
loop_
_entity_poly.entity_id
_entity_poly.type
_entity_poly.pdbx_seq_one_letter_code
_entity_poly.pdbx_strand_id
1 'polypeptide(L)' 'MSIKVYAFYNNKGGVGKTTLCSNASILYAENNPEAQILVIDMCPQANIYQFLLGGGKKGYENNQNL' A
#
# COMPACT_ATOMS: atom_id res chain seq x y z
N MET A 1 17.40 13.44 13.15
CA MET A 1 17.16 12.25 12.32
C MET A 1 16.24 12.66 11.18
N SER A 2 16.57 12.32 9.94
CA SER A 2 15.71 12.65 8.78
C SER A 2 14.95 11.39 8.34
N ILE A 3 13.64 11.51 8.17
CA ILE A 3 12.77 10.43 7.71
C ILE A 3 12.55 10.62 6.21
N LYS A 4 12.72 9.55 5.43
CA LYS A 4 12.42 9.55 3.99
C LYS A 4 10.93 9.24 3.79
N VAL A 5 10.24 10.07 3.03
CA VAL A 5 8.80 9.90 2.74
C VAL A 5 8.62 9.76 1.23
N TYR A 6 7.90 8.71 0.82
CA TYR A 6 7.54 8.43 -0.56
C TYR A 6 6.03 8.43 -0.72
N ALA A 7 5.51 9.06 -1.77
CA ALA A 7 4.08 9.13 -2.06
C ALA A 7 3.78 8.58 -3.46
N PHE A 8 2.85 7.63 -3.53
CA PHE A 8 2.38 7.02 -4.78
C PHE A 8 1.05 7.66 -5.17
N TYR A 9 1.10 8.67 -6.04
CA TYR A 9 -0.05 9.47 -6.43
C TYR A 9 -0.28 9.50 -7.95
N ASN A 10 -1.54 9.52 -8.35
CA ASN A 10 -1.99 9.67 -9.74
C ASN A 10 -3.50 9.99 -9.75
N ASN A 11 -3.91 10.95 -10.58
CA ASN A 11 -5.31 11.38 -10.74
C ASN A 11 -6.23 10.31 -11.36
N LYS A 12 -5.69 9.23 -11.93
CA LYS A 12 -6.48 8.14 -12.52
C LYS A 12 -6.56 6.93 -11.58
N GLY A 13 -7.77 6.47 -11.28
CA GLY A 13 -8.02 5.20 -10.59
C GLY A 13 -7.61 3.98 -11.43
N GLY A 14 -7.27 2.86 -10.78
CA GLY A 14 -6.97 1.60 -11.48
C GLY A 14 -5.65 1.54 -12.25
N VAL A 15 -4.74 2.50 -12.05
CA VAL A 15 -3.42 2.54 -12.74
C VAL A 15 -2.30 1.80 -11.99
N GLY A 16 -2.64 1.01 -10.96
CA GLY A 16 -1.65 0.20 -10.22
C GLY A 16 -0.90 0.91 -9.09
N LYS A 17 -1.32 2.11 -8.65
CA LYS A 17 -0.67 2.84 -7.54
C LYS A 17 -0.50 1.99 -6.27
N THR A 18 -1.59 1.36 -5.82
CA THR A 18 -1.62 0.56 -4.59
C THR A 18 -0.72 -0.66 -4.70
N THR A 19 -0.79 -1.37 -5.83
CA THR A 19 0.08 -2.53 -6.12
C THR A 19 1.54 -2.13 -6.13
N LEU A 20 1.89 -1.03 -6.81
CA LEU A 20 3.26 -0.53 -6.85
C LEU A 20 3.75 -0.11 -5.46
N CYS A 21 2.92 0.59 -4.68
CA CYS A 21 3.24 1.00 -3.31
C CYS A 21 3.51 -0.21 -2.40
N SER A 22 2.64 -1.23 -2.44
CA SER A 22 2.81 -2.46 -1.67
C SER A 22 4.11 -3.17 -2.05
N ASN A 23 4.34 -3.43 -3.34
CA ASN A 23 5.54 -4.13 -3.81
C ASN A 23 6.82 -3.35 -3.49
N ALA A 24 6.82 -2.03 -3.67
CA ALA A 24 7.98 -1.19 -3.35
C ALA A 24 8.28 -1.20 -1.84
N SER A 25 7.25 -1.17 -0.98
CA SER A 25 7.45 -1.21 0.47
C SER A 25 8.05 -2.55 0.93
N ILE A 26 7.56 -3.67 0.39
CA ILE A 26 8.05 -5.01 0.70
C ILE A 26 9.50 -5.17 0.21
N LEU A 27 9.76 -4.82 -1.07
CA LEU A 27 11.10 -4.91 -1.63
C LEU A 27 12.11 -4.02 -0.89
N TYR A 28 11.68 -2.84 -0.42
CA TYR A 28 12.53 -1.99 0.41
C TYR A 28 12.83 -2.64 1.77
N ALA A 29 11.83 -3.27 2.41
CA ALA A 29 12.02 -3.99 3.67
C ALA A 29 12.99 -5.16 3.52
N GLU A 30 12.82 -5.97 2.47
CA GLU A 30 13.67 -7.12 2.17
C GLU A 30 15.13 -6.71 1.95
N ASN A 31 15.36 -5.60 1.23
CA ASN A 31 16.70 -5.07 0.99
C ASN A 31 17.30 -4.30 2.18
N ASN A 32 16.49 -3.94 3.18
CA ASN A 32 16.92 -3.17 4.35
C ASN A 32 16.31 -3.75 5.65
N PRO A 33 16.78 -4.92 6.12
CA PRO A 33 16.14 -5.64 7.25
C PRO A 33 16.09 -4.84 8.56
N GLU A 34 17.02 -3.91 8.76
CA GLU A 34 17.10 -3.04 9.94
C GLU A 34 16.17 -1.81 9.85
N ALA A 35 15.56 -1.56 8.68
CA ALA A 35 14.71 -0.39 8.47
C ALA A 35 13.29 -0.66 8.96
N GLN A 36 12.76 0.26 9.77
CA GLN A 36 11.33 0.28 10.10
C GLN A 36 10.56 1.05 9.02
N ILE A 37 9.59 0.38 8.42
CA ILE A 37 8.75 0.95 7.36
C ILE A 37 7.33 1.17 7.87
N LEU A 38 6.80 2.37 7.65
CA LEU A 38 5.41 2.72 7.91
C LEU A 38 4.70 2.94 6.58
N VAL A 39 3.65 2.15 6.32
CA VAL A 39 2.74 2.34 5.18
C VAL A 39 1.49 3.05 5.67
N ILE A 40 1.17 4.19 5.05
CA ILE A 40 -0.03 4.99 5.37
C ILE A 40 -0.96 4.93 4.16
N ASP A 41 -2.16 4.36 4.34
CA ASP A 41 -3.20 4.41 3.31
C ASP A 41 -4.03 5.69 3.47
N MET A 42 -4.05 6.51 2.41
CA MET A 42 -4.88 7.72 2.34
C MET A 42 -5.99 7.56 1.28
N CYS A 43 -6.17 6.36 0.73
CA CYS A 43 -7.19 6.07 -0.26
C CYS A 43 -8.49 5.67 0.47
N PRO A 44 -9.64 6.31 0.20
CA PRO A 44 -10.91 5.95 0.86
C PRO A 44 -11.29 4.47 0.74
N GLN A 45 -10.89 3.82 -0.37
CA GLN A 45 -11.15 2.41 -0.67
C GLN A 45 -10.31 1.43 0.16
N ALA A 46 -9.32 1.91 0.92
CA ALA A 46 -8.51 1.08 1.83
C ALA A 46 -7.89 -0.15 1.14
N ASN A 47 -7.50 -0.03 -0.13
CA ASN A 47 -7.10 -1.18 -0.94
C ASN A 47 -5.73 -1.75 -0.55
N ILE A 48 -4.85 -0.98 0.10
CA ILE A 48 -3.49 -1.48 0.40
C ILE A 48 -3.51 -2.54 1.50
N TYR A 49 -4.46 -2.44 2.43
CA TYR A 49 -4.60 -3.37 3.54
C TYR A 49 -4.86 -4.80 3.05
N GLN A 50 -5.53 -4.97 1.92
CA GLN A 50 -5.80 -6.28 1.31
C GLN A 50 -4.52 -7.03 0.92
N PHE A 51 -3.46 -6.29 0.59
CA PHE A 51 -2.15 -6.83 0.23
C PHE A 51 -1.29 -7.11 1.46
N LEU A 52 -1.26 -6.17 2.42
CA LEU A 52 -0.34 -6.21 3.56
C LEU A 52 -0.88 -6.98 4.77
N LEU A 53 -2.19 -6.90 5.02
CA LEU A 53 -2.85 -7.53 6.17
C LEU A 53 -3.72 -8.74 5.76
N GLY A 54 -3.78 -9.03 4.46
CA GLY A 54 -4.61 -10.09 3.90
C GLY A 54 -6.06 -9.66 3.62
N GLY A 55 -6.92 -10.63 3.30
CA GLY A 55 -8.31 -10.39 2.89
C GLY A 55 -8.54 -10.56 1.38
N GLY A 56 -7.52 -10.30 0.56
CA GLY A 56 -7.53 -10.57 -0.88
C GLY A 56 -8.83 -10.15 -1.58
N LYS A 57 -9.41 -11.05 -2.38
CA LYS A 57 -10.65 -10.80 -3.12
C LYS A 57 -11.84 -10.50 -2.22
N LYS A 58 -11.95 -11.16 -1.06
CA LYS A 58 -13.06 -10.97 -0.11
C LYS A 58 -13.02 -9.59 0.54
N GLY A 59 -11.83 -9.13 0.94
CA GLY A 59 -11.63 -7.78 1.46
C GLY A 59 -11.92 -6.72 0.41
N TYR A 60 -11.49 -6.95 -0.84
CA TYR A 60 -11.81 -6.08 -1.97
C TYR A 60 -13.32 -5.93 -2.17
N GLU A 61 -14.03 -7.05 -2.28
CA GLU A 61 -15.48 -7.07 -2.49
C GLU A 61 -16.22 -6.35 -1.36
N ASN A 62 -15.84 -6.57 -0.10
CA ASN A 62 -16.42 -5.86 1.04
C ASN A 62 -16.21 -4.34 0.94
N ASN A 63 -15.01 -3.88 0.57
CA ASN A 63 -14.70 -2.46 0.45
C ASN A 63 -15.45 -1.77 -0.70
N GLN A 64 -15.90 -2.50 -1.72
CA GLN A 64 -16.71 -1.93 -2.82
C GLN A 64 -18.18 -1.72 -2.44
N ASN A 65 -18.62 -2.29 -1.31
CA ASN A 65 -20.00 -2.19 -0.84
C ASN A 65 -20.17 -1.16 0.29
N LEU A 66 -19.10 -0.46 0.69
CA LEU A 66 -19.08 0.61 1.69
C LEU A 66 -18.99 1.97 0.99
#